data_AF-A0A377I1M6-F1
#
_entry.id   AF-A0A377I1M6-F1
#
_cell.length_a   1.000
_cell.length_b   1.000
_cell.length_c   1.000
_cell.angle_alpha   90.00
_cell.angle_beta   90.00
_cell.angle_gamma   90.00
#
_symmetry.space_group_name_H-M   'P 1'
#
loop_
_entity.id
_entity.type
_entity.pdbx_description
1 polymer ?
#
loop_
_entity_poly.entity_id
_entity_poly.type
_entity_poly.pdbx_seq_one_letter_code
_entity_poly.pdbx_strand_id
1 'polypeptide(L)'
;MKKTFKAITAAATLLASITSNAQDTHINALEQNATKIHQLAKSDAELSQIFIALEKLTSSIDEVSLGIKAKQLHLDKARLKELTIIRHLLDMNSTLLVTKYEQAIRSEYRQTYRQYASSIRQLDDAMLPAKEKFGLLNVAHIEGLDVSEQELAEINLAAEKRG
;
A
#
# COMPACT_ATOMS: atom_id res chain seq x y z
N MET A 1 -41.63 7.75 27.51
CA MET A 1 -41.04 6.79 26.55
C MET A 1 -39.56 7.15 26.35
N LYS A 2 -38.67 6.19 26.63
CA LYS A 2 -37.22 6.35 26.57
C LYS A 2 -36.74 6.25 25.11
N LYS A 3 -35.91 7.19 24.65
CA LYS A 3 -34.97 6.97 23.54
C LYS A 3 -33.62 7.56 23.93
N THR A 4 -32.87 6.76 24.70
CA THR A 4 -31.44 6.97 24.89
C THR A 4 -30.71 6.58 23.61
N PHE A 5 -30.32 7.55 22.80
CA PHE A 5 -29.33 7.34 21.75
C PHE A 5 -27.97 7.22 22.44
N LYS A 6 -27.56 5.97 22.75
CA LYS A 6 -26.16 5.66 22.94
C LYS A 6 -25.52 5.64 21.56
N ALA A 7 -24.99 6.79 21.14
CA ALA A 7 -24.05 6.85 20.04
C ALA A 7 -22.78 6.11 20.51
N ILE A 8 -22.49 5.01 19.82
CA ILE A 8 -21.24 4.26 19.95
C ILE A 8 -20.18 5.13 19.27
N THR A 9 -19.64 6.09 20.01
CA THR A 9 -18.47 6.88 19.60
C THR A 9 -17.25 6.28 20.29
N ALA A 10 -16.86 5.09 19.87
CA ALA A 10 -15.69 4.39 20.39
C ALA A 10 -14.93 3.71 19.24
N ALA A 11 -14.29 4.53 18.39
CA ALA A 11 -13.25 4.09 17.46
C ALA A 11 -12.42 5.27 16.88
N ALA A 12 -12.24 6.36 17.63
CA ALA A 12 -11.44 7.52 17.19
C ALA A 12 -10.14 7.71 17.99
N THR A 13 -9.80 6.78 18.88
CA THR A 13 -8.75 6.99 19.89
C THR A 13 -7.61 5.98 19.78
N LEU A 14 -6.93 5.93 18.62
CA LEU A 14 -5.69 5.16 18.50
C LEU A 14 -4.50 5.88 17.86
N LEU A 15 -4.59 7.14 17.42
CA LEU A 15 -3.51 7.75 16.62
C LEU A 15 -3.01 9.13 17.07
N ALA A 16 -3.36 9.61 18.26
CA ALA A 16 -2.94 10.96 18.72
C ALA A 16 -1.68 10.96 19.61
N SER A 17 -0.85 9.91 19.58
CA SER A 17 0.26 9.80 20.54
C SER A 17 1.53 9.21 19.95
N ILE A 18 2.06 9.81 18.87
CA ILE A 18 3.49 9.65 18.54
C ILE A 18 4.04 11.02 18.12
N THR A 19 4.65 11.70 19.08
CA THR A 19 5.62 12.78 18.83
C THR A 19 6.75 12.18 18.00
N SER A 20 6.93 12.60 16.75
CA SER A 20 7.68 11.76 15.82
C SER A 20 8.44 12.54 14.77
N ASN A 21 9.63 12.04 14.44
CA ASN A 21 10.59 12.65 13.51
C ASN A 21 9.94 12.82 12.13
N ALA A 22 10.51 13.64 11.24
CA ALA A 22 9.99 13.82 9.87
C ALA A 22 9.73 12.50 9.10
N GLN A 23 10.44 11.41 9.43
CA GLN A 23 10.17 10.07 8.88
C GLN A 23 8.82 9.49 9.34
N ASP A 24 8.48 9.66 10.60
CA ASP A 24 7.26 9.13 11.19
C ASP A 24 6.04 9.96 10.73
N THR A 25 6.22 11.23 10.37
CA THR A 25 5.13 12.04 9.81
C THR A 25 4.64 11.54 8.45
N HIS A 26 5.50 10.98 7.60
CA HIS A 26 5.09 10.48 6.28
C HIS A 26 4.27 9.19 6.37
N ILE A 27 4.69 8.22 7.21
CA ILE A 27 3.95 6.96 7.40
C ILE A 27 2.60 7.23 8.07
N ASN A 28 2.58 8.09 9.11
CA ASN A 28 1.34 8.50 9.76
C ASN A 28 0.37 9.19 8.78
N ALA A 29 0.87 10.07 7.92
CA ALA A 29 0.05 10.73 6.90
C ALA A 29 -0.53 9.72 5.90
N LEU A 30 0.27 8.74 5.47
CA LEU A 30 -0.18 7.66 4.60
C LEU A 30 -1.30 6.83 5.26
N GLU A 31 -1.12 6.43 6.52
CA GLU A 31 -2.14 5.69 7.28
C GLU A 31 -3.44 6.49 7.43
N GLN A 32 -3.34 7.78 7.78
CA GLN A 32 -4.50 8.66 7.93
C GLN A 32 -5.25 8.82 6.61
N ASN A 33 -4.54 9.02 5.50
CA ASN A 33 -5.16 9.14 4.18
C ASN A 33 -5.82 7.83 3.73
N ALA A 34 -5.19 6.69 4.00
CA ALA A 34 -5.77 5.37 3.70
C ALA A 34 -7.04 5.14 4.52
N THR A 35 -7.02 5.48 5.81
CA THR A 35 -8.18 5.38 6.70
C THR A 35 -9.32 6.31 6.26
N LYS A 36 -8.99 7.52 5.84
CA LYS A 36 -9.97 8.49 5.34
C LYS A 36 -10.70 7.97 4.10
N ILE A 37 -9.98 7.39 3.14
CA ILE A 37 -10.62 6.76 1.96
C ILE A 37 -11.57 5.65 2.38
N HIS A 38 -11.15 4.81 3.32
CA HIS A 38 -11.99 3.72 3.81
C HIS A 38 -13.31 4.25 4.42
N GLN A 39 -13.21 5.30 5.24
CA GLN A 39 -14.36 5.92 5.88
C GLN A 39 -15.30 6.57 4.85
N LEU A 40 -14.77 7.40 3.94
CA LEU A 40 -15.55 8.07 2.91
C LEU A 40 -16.28 7.08 1.99
N ALA A 41 -15.60 6.00 1.58
CA ALA A 41 -16.20 4.97 0.76
C ALA A 41 -17.28 4.16 1.51
N LYS A 42 -17.21 4.07 2.84
CA LYS A 42 -18.25 3.43 3.67
C LYS A 42 -19.42 4.35 3.99
N SER A 43 -19.20 5.66 4.11
CA SER A 43 -20.22 6.63 4.51
C SER A 43 -21.05 7.19 3.36
N ASP A 44 -20.95 6.61 2.16
CA ASP A 44 -21.59 7.10 0.92
C ASP A 44 -21.33 8.59 0.66
N ALA A 45 -20.09 9.02 0.90
CA ALA A 45 -19.65 10.38 0.58
C ALA A 45 -19.73 10.64 -0.93
N GLU A 46 -19.77 11.91 -1.32
CA GLU A 46 -19.76 12.30 -2.74
C GLU A 46 -18.52 11.77 -3.45
N LEU A 47 -18.70 11.29 -4.69
CA LEU A 47 -17.61 10.75 -5.52
C LEU A 47 -16.44 11.72 -5.64
N SER A 48 -16.72 13.01 -5.86
CA SER A 48 -15.71 14.06 -5.95
C SER A 48 -14.82 14.12 -4.70
N GLN A 49 -15.41 14.02 -3.50
CA GLN A 49 -14.68 14.02 -2.23
C GLN A 49 -13.81 12.77 -2.07
N ILE A 50 -14.32 11.61 -2.49
CA ILE A 50 -13.59 10.34 -2.47
C ILE A 50 -12.37 10.43 -3.38
N PHE A 51 -12.54 10.90 -4.62
CA PHE A 51 -11.43 10.94 -5.58
C PHE A 51 -10.41 12.05 -5.31
N ILE A 52 -10.82 13.20 -4.75
CA ILE A 52 -9.88 14.19 -4.20
C ILE A 52 -9.05 13.60 -3.05
N ALA A 53 -9.69 12.84 -2.16
CA ALA A 53 -8.95 12.15 -1.10
C ALA A 53 -8.03 11.05 -1.69
N LEU A 54 -8.40 10.45 -2.83
CA LEU A 54 -7.62 9.38 -3.46
C LEU A 54 -6.35 9.94 -4.08
N GLU A 55 -6.42 11.13 -4.67
CA GLU A 55 -5.24 11.87 -5.14
C GLU A 55 -4.28 12.17 -3.99
N LYS A 56 -4.79 12.64 -2.85
CA LYS A 56 -3.97 12.87 -1.65
C LYS A 56 -3.30 11.59 -1.14
N LEU A 57 -4.06 10.49 -1.11
CA LEU A 57 -3.52 9.19 -0.75
C LEU A 57 -2.43 8.74 -1.73
N THR A 58 -2.66 8.94 -3.03
CA THR A 58 -1.69 8.63 -4.10
C THR A 58 -0.38 9.37 -3.85
N SER A 59 -0.43 10.69 -3.62
CA SER A 59 0.76 11.49 -3.30
C SER A 59 1.48 11.00 -2.04
N SER A 60 0.75 10.63 -0.97
CA SER A 60 1.38 10.08 0.24
C SER A 60 2.06 8.73 -0.01
N ILE A 61 1.49 7.88 -0.86
CA ILE A 61 2.13 6.61 -1.26
C ILE A 61 3.42 6.91 -2.02
N ASP A 62 3.40 7.86 -2.96
CA ASP A 62 4.57 8.24 -3.75
C ASP A 62 5.67 8.83 -2.88
N GLU A 63 5.35 9.72 -1.95
CA GLU A 63 6.30 10.31 -1.00
C GLU A 63 7.00 9.23 -0.17
N VAL A 64 6.25 8.29 0.41
CA VAL A 64 6.82 7.18 1.18
C VAL A 64 7.69 6.29 0.28
N SER A 65 7.21 5.94 -0.91
CA SER A 65 7.94 5.09 -1.86
C SER A 65 9.26 5.72 -2.29
N LEU A 66 9.25 7.01 -2.61
CA LEU A 66 10.45 7.78 -2.97
C LEU A 66 11.39 7.92 -1.77
N GLY A 67 10.86 8.19 -0.57
CA GLY A 67 11.64 8.28 0.66
C GLY A 67 12.39 6.98 0.97
N ILE A 68 11.74 5.83 0.77
CA ILE A 68 12.37 4.51 0.92
C ILE A 68 13.48 4.31 -0.13
N LYS A 69 13.18 4.54 -1.42
CA LYS A 69 14.14 4.37 -2.52
C LYS A 69 15.36 5.27 -2.37
N ALA A 70 15.16 6.51 -1.94
CA ALA A 70 16.21 7.48 -1.67
C ALA A 70 16.96 7.22 -0.34
N LYS A 71 16.60 6.17 0.41
CA LYS A 71 17.15 5.84 1.74
C LYS A 71 16.96 6.95 2.78
N GLN A 72 16.06 7.91 2.53
CA GLN A 72 15.66 8.95 3.47
C GLN A 72 14.70 8.42 4.53
N LEU A 73 13.97 7.36 4.20
CA LEU A 73 13.12 6.61 5.11
C LEU A 73 13.71 5.21 5.31
N HIS A 74 14.29 4.98 6.49
CA HIS A 74 14.87 3.68 6.82
C HIS A 74 13.79 2.69 7.28
N LEU A 75 13.77 1.51 6.64
CA LEU A 75 12.88 0.40 6.98
C LEU A 75 13.57 -0.58 7.92
N ASP A 76 13.26 -0.46 9.21
CA ASP A 76 13.49 -1.54 10.17
C ASP A 76 12.30 -2.52 10.17
N LYS A 77 12.38 -3.58 10.99
CA LYS A 77 11.32 -4.58 11.08
C LYS A 77 9.97 -4.00 11.54
N ALA A 78 9.98 -3.00 12.42
CA ALA A 78 8.77 -2.43 12.98
C ALA A 78 8.03 -1.59 11.92
N ARG A 79 8.76 -0.69 11.25
CA ARG A 79 8.22 0.14 10.16
C ARG A 79 7.80 -0.69 8.95
N LEU A 80 8.55 -1.75 8.64
CA LEU A 80 8.14 -2.66 7.58
C LEU A 80 6.82 -3.39 7.90
N LYS A 81 6.63 -3.79 9.16
CA LYS A 81 5.36 -4.39 9.62
C LYS A 81 4.21 -3.38 9.53
N GLU A 82 4.43 -2.15 9.97
CA GLU A 82 3.45 -1.06 9.87
C GLU A 82 3.04 -0.78 8.42
N LEU A 83 4.01 -0.60 7.52
CA LEU A 83 3.73 -0.41 6.10
C LEU A 83 3.04 -1.62 5.46
N THR A 84 3.29 -2.84 5.94
CA THR A 84 2.57 -4.03 5.48
C THR A 84 1.09 -4.00 5.88
N ILE A 85 0.79 -3.54 7.10
CA ILE A 85 -0.60 -3.34 7.56
C ILE A 85 -1.29 -2.27 6.71
N ILE A 86 -0.62 -1.13 6.49
CA ILE A 86 -1.13 -0.07 5.62
C ILE A 86 -1.37 -0.60 4.20
N ARG A 87 -0.45 -1.39 3.64
CA ARG A 87 -0.60 -2.01 2.32
C ARG A 87 -1.85 -2.88 2.22
N HIS A 88 -2.17 -3.66 3.26
CA HIS A 88 -3.42 -4.43 3.30
C HIS A 88 -4.65 -3.53 3.32
N LEU A 89 -4.62 -2.40 4.04
CA LEU A 89 -5.69 -1.42 4.00
C LEU A 89 -5.86 -0.82 2.58
N LEU A 90 -4.77 -0.57 1.85
CA LEU A 90 -4.82 -0.11 0.46
C LEU A 90 -5.48 -1.15 -0.47
N ASP A 91 -5.26 -2.44 -0.27
CA ASP A 91 -5.97 -3.51 -1.02
C ASP A 91 -7.46 -3.53 -0.71
N MET A 92 -7.81 -3.42 0.58
CA MET A 92 -9.21 -3.35 1.01
C MET A 92 -9.92 -2.14 0.40
N ASN A 93 -9.25 -0.97 0.39
CA ASN A 93 -9.77 0.23 -0.23
C ASN A 93 -9.93 0.06 -1.75
N SER A 94 -8.95 -0.53 -2.42
CA SER A 94 -9.03 -0.80 -3.86
C SER A 94 -10.22 -1.68 -4.21
N THR A 95 -10.42 -2.76 -3.44
CA THR A 95 -11.55 -3.68 -3.57
C THR A 95 -12.89 -2.96 -3.35
N LEU A 96 -12.97 -2.17 -2.28
CA LEU A 96 -14.18 -1.40 -1.94
C LEU A 96 -14.53 -0.37 -3.03
N LEU A 97 -13.55 0.40 -3.49
CA LEU A 97 -13.72 1.42 -4.51
C LEU A 97 -14.19 0.83 -5.84
N VAL A 98 -13.57 -0.27 -6.28
CA VAL A 98 -14.01 -0.97 -7.51
C VAL A 98 -15.42 -1.51 -7.33
N THR A 99 -15.70 -2.18 -6.21
CA THR A 99 -17.02 -2.78 -5.97
C THR A 99 -18.14 -1.74 -5.98
N LYS A 100 -17.91 -0.55 -5.40
CA LYS A 100 -18.94 0.50 -5.30
C LYS A 100 -19.00 1.42 -6.52
N TYR A 101 -17.84 1.73 -7.11
CA TYR A 101 -17.70 2.86 -8.04
C TYR A 101 -17.09 2.45 -9.38
N GLU A 102 -17.17 1.17 -9.76
CA GLU A 102 -16.59 0.63 -11.00
C GLU A 102 -16.89 1.48 -12.24
N GLN A 103 -18.15 1.89 -12.42
CA GLN A 103 -18.55 2.67 -13.58
C GLN A 103 -17.84 4.03 -13.62
N ALA A 104 -17.83 4.75 -12.50
CA ALA A 104 -17.17 6.05 -12.38
C ALA A 104 -15.64 5.94 -12.55
N ILE A 105 -15.05 4.86 -12.05
CA ILE A 105 -13.62 4.53 -12.25
C ILE A 105 -13.33 4.23 -13.72
N ARG A 106 -14.24 3.58 -14.47
CA ARG A 106 -14.01 3.27 -15.89
C ARG A 106 -14.20 4.47 -16.81
N SER A 107 -14.94 5.48 -16.38
CA SER A 107 -15.18 6.71 -17.13
C SER A 107 -14.36 7.89 -16.60
N GLU A 108 -14.97 8.69 -15.72
CA GLU A 108 -14.50 10.01 -15.28
C GLU A 108 -13.19 9.94 -14.48
N TYR A 109 -13.09 8.98 -13.55
CA TYR A 109 -11.96 8.90 -12.61
C TYR A 109 -10.90 7.87 -13.01
N ARG A 110 -10.91 7.45 -14.28
CA ARG A 110 -10.02 6.40 -14.78
C ARG A 110 -8.55 6.73 -14.58
N GLN A 111 -8.14 7.97 -14.85
CA GLN A 111 -6.76 8.36 -14.73
C GLN A 111 -6.32 8.40 -13.26
N THR A 112 -7.12 9.02 -12.38
CA THR A 112 -6.87 9.09 -10.94
C THR A 112 -6.72 7.69 -10.32
N TYR A 113 -7.64 6.78 -10.64
CA TYR A 113 -7.56 5.41 -10.12
C TYR A 113 -6.36 4.63 -10.65
N ARG A 114 -5.98 4.82 -11.93
CA ARG A 114 -4.76 4.19 -12.49
C ARG A 114 -3.49 4.70 -11.83
N GLN A 115 -3.42 6.00 -11.54
CA GLN A 115 -2.29 6.59 -10.81
C GLN A 115 -2.19 5.99 -9.41
N TYR A 116 -3.30 5.96 -8.67
CA TYR A 116 -3.38 5.30 -7.36
C TYR A 116 -2.88 3.84 -7.40
N ALA A 117 -3.38 3.02 -8.32
CA ALA A 117 -2.96 1.63 -8.46
C ALA A 117 -1.47 1.50 -8.82
N SER A 118 -0.94 2.41 -9.65
CA SER A 118 0.48 2.47 -9.99
C SER A 118 1.33 2.82 -8.76
N SER A 119 0.91 3.79 -7.95
CA SER A 119 1.62 4.19 -6.73
C SER A 119 1.69 3.05 -5.71
N ILE A 120 0.62 2.27 -5.55
CA ILE A 120 0.65 1.07 -4.71
C ILE A 120 1.74 0.09 -5.16
N ARG A 121 1.85 -0.14 -6.48
CA ARG A 121 2.91 -1.00 -7.03
C ARG A 121 4.30 -0.43 -6.75
N GLN A 122 4.48 0.90 -6.87
CA GLN A 122 5.75 1.54 -6.56
C GLN A 122 6.15 1.39 -5.09
N LEU A 123 5.17 1.38 -4.18
CA LEU A 123 5.39 1.09 -2.76
C LEU A 123 5.82 -0.36 -2.54
N ASP A 124 5.16 -1.32 -3.21
CA ASP A 124 5.55 -2.73 -3.15
C ASP A 124 7.00 -2.93 -3.63
N ASP A 125 7.37 -2.31 -4.75
CA ASP A 125 8.74 -2.34 -5.28
C ASP A 125 9.74 -1.68 -4.32
N ALA A 126 9.35 -0.58 -3.65
CA ALA A 126 10.20 0.11 -2.68
C ALA A 126 10.45 -0.73 -1.41
N MET A 127 9.43 -1.47 -0.96
CA MET A 127 9.51 -2.32 0.23
C MET A 127 10.24 -3.64 -0.02
N LEU A 128 10.32 -4.10 -1.29
CA LEU A 128 10.86 -5.41 -1.66
C LEU A 128 12.25 -5.70 -1.06
N PRO A 129 13.27 -4.82 -1.18
CA PRO A 129 14.59 -5.09 -0.62
C PRO A 129 14.58 -5.27 0.90
N ALA A 130 13.69 -4.55 1.60
CA ALA A 130 13.53 -4.71 3.04
C ALA A 130 12.82 -6.03 3.39
N LYS A 131 11.81 -6.43 2.62
CA LYS A 131 11.13 -7.73 2.77
C LYS A 131 12.12 -8.89 2.57
N GLU A 132 12.99 -8.81 1.55
CA GLU A 132 14.07 -9.77 1.31
C GLU A 132 15.04 -9.84 2.49
N LYS A 133 15.58 -8.67 2.89
CA LYS A 133 16.53 -8.56 4.01
C LYS A 133 16.01 -9.18 5.31
N PHE A 134 14.71 -9.05 5.58
CA PHE A 134 14.10 -9.56 6.80
C PHE A 134 13.42 -10.94 6.64
N GLY A 135 13.56 -11.58 5.48
CA GLY A 135 13.00 -12.92 5.24
C GLY A 135 11.48 -12.97 5.26
N LEU A 136 10.81 -11.88 4.85
CA LEU A 136 9.34 -11.75 4.83
C LEU A 136 8.73 -12.06 3.46
N LEU A 137 9.53 -12.55 2.51
CA LEU A 137 9.02 -13.10 1.27
C LEU A 137 8.71 -14.58 1.46
N ASN A 138 7.44 -14.94 1.34
CA ASN A 138 7.06 -16.33 1.13
C ASN A 138 7.43 -16.69 -0.31
N VAL A 139 8.68 -17.08 -0.55
CA VAL A 139 9.03 -17.78 -1.77
C VAL A 139 8.36 -19.14 -1.66
N ALA A 140 7.22 -19.31 -2.33
CA ALA A 140 6.62 -20.62 -2.47
C ALA A 140 7.63 -21.48 -3.22
N HIS A 141 8.26 -22.41 -2.50
CA HIS A 141 9.00 -23.49 -3.14
C HIS A 141 7.96 -24.35 -3.88
N ILE A 142 7.97 -24.25 -5.21
CA ILE A 142 7.14 -25.09 -6.05
C ILE A 142 7.97 -26.35 -6.30
N GLU A 143 7.59 -27.47 -5.66
CA GLU A 143 8.24 -28.77 -5.93
C GLU A 143 8.25 -29.05 -7.44
N GLY A 144 9.44 -29.29 -7.99
CA GLY A 144 9.64 -29.51 -9.43
C GLY A 144 10.04 -28.27 -10.25
N LEU A 145 10.15 -27.10 -9.61
CA LEU A 145 10.73 -25.87 -10.17
C LEU A 145 12.12 -25.60 -9.56
N ASP A 146 12.83 -26.67 -9.23
CA ASP A 146 14.23 -26.63 -8.86
C ASP A 146 15.08 -26.60 -10.12
N VAL A 147 15.86 -25.55 -10.28
CA VAL A 147 16.84 -25.49 -11.36
C VAL A 147 18.01 -26.38 -10.96
N SER A 148 18.21 -27.48 -11.68
CA SER A 148 19.35 -28.36 -11.48
C SER A 148 20.67 -27.64 -11.78
N GLU A 149 21.78 -28.10 -11.22
CA GLU A 149 23.12 -27.56 -11.54
C GLU A 149 23.43 -27.61 -13.04
N GLN A 150 22.87 -28.58 -13.76
CA GLN A 150 22.98 -28.68 -15.22
C GLN A 150 22.21 -27.58 -15.93
N GLU A 151 20.97 -27.29 -15.54
CA GLU A 151 20.18 -26.21 -16.14
C GLU A 151 20.78 -24.83 -15.84
N LEU A 152 21.36 -24.64 -14.64
CA LEU A 152 22.13 -23.44 -14.30
C LEU A 152 23.38 -23.29 -15.17
N ALA A 153 24.11 -24.39 -15.40
CA ALA A 153 25.29 -24.39 -16.27
C ALA A 153 24.91 -24.05 -17.72
N GLU A 154 23.80 -24.60 -18.23
CA GLU A 154 23.30 -24.33 -19.59
C GLU A 154 22.85 -22.87 -19.77
N ILE A 155 22.17 -22.29 -18.77
CA ILE A 155 21.78 -20.88 -18.77
C ILE A 155 23.01 -19.98 -18.80
N ASN A 156 24.02 -20.27 -17.99
CA ASN A 156 25.27 -19.50 -17.96
C ASN A 156 26.02 -19.60 -19.29
N LEU A 157 26.11 -20.80 -19.87
CA LEU A 157 26.75 -21.03 -21.17
C LEU A 157 26.01 -20.32 -22.32
N ALA A 158 24.68 -20.22 -22.23
CA ALA A 158 23.86 -19.47 -23.18
C ALA A 158 23.99 -17.95 -23.01
N ALA A 159 24.21 -17.46 -21.78
CA ALA A 159 24.46 -16.05 -21.49
C ALA A 159 25.84 -15.61 -22.00
N GLU A 160 26.88 -16.43 -21.80
CA GLU A 160 28.24 -16.17 -22.30
C GLU A 160 28.32 -16.15 -23.83
N LYS A 161 27.49 -16.95 -24.52
CA LYS A 161 27.42 -16.94 -26.00
C LYS A 161 26.65 -15.74 -26.59
N ARG A 162 25.99 -14.94 -25.75
CA ARG A 162 25.20 -13.77 -26.16
C ARG A 162 25.85 -12.43 -25.78
N GLY A 163 26.95 -12.45 -25.01
CA GLY A 163 27.86 -11.31 -24.82
C GLY A 163 28.95 -11.28 -25.86
#